data_AF-A0AAW0SXX6-F1
#
_entry.id   AF-A0AAW0SXX6-F1
#
_cell.length_a   1.000
_cell.length_b   1.000
_cell.length_c   1.000
_cell.angle_alpha   90.00
_cell.angle_beta   90.00
_cell.angle_gamma   90.00
#
_symmetry.space_group_name_H-M   'P 1'
#
loop_
_entity.id
_entity.type
_entity.pdbx_description
1 polymer ?
#
loop_
_entity_poly.entity_id
_entity_poly.type
_entity_poly.pdbx_seq_one_letter_code
_entity_poly.pdbx_strand_id
1 'polypeptide(L)'
;MKSHLQLGGGSCSVPAEVQRGTVKTKNLWRSRRRWAQAAAMEIFECVDCFQSRPRVRVRQPRPPSESPPPPYSRFSSDLLRPEDDAPSEDSPLESQETGGTTQFPTGSVPWCQVAYWEGRERVGRLYPVCSSSLNIMGDTPHGDGLSLASLAAHSHTSPSEQVKRTREKIGLGLVLYQDGDRVWVYNRADVPLFVTSPTLDGGLHTRSHFIVHKLPPGHIITIFDYNKARLYQKLPIHPDLLHEGPIDQNAVRVSFAKGWGPNYHRQEITECPCWLEILLVPAR
;
A
#
# COMPACT_ATOMS: atom_id res chain seq x y z
N MET A 1 7.83 67.08 35.23
CA MET A 1 7.82 67.06 36.71
C MET A 1 7.45 65.65 37.15
N LYS A 2 8.36 64.96 37.84
CA LYS A 2 8.12 63.66 38.48
C LYS A 2 7.40 63.89 39.80
N SER A 3 6.37 63.10 40.11
CA SER A 3 6.10 62.70 41.48
C SER A 3 5.27 61.42 41.53
N HIS A 4 5.82 60.50 42.30
CA HIS A 4 5.28 59.23 42.74
C HIS A 4 4.26 59.50 43.85
N LEU A 5 3.14 58.78 43.88
CA LEU A 5 2.25 58.73 45.03
C LEU A 5 1.78 57.29 45.22
N GLN A 6 2.01 56.80 46.43
CA GLN A 6 1.76 55.46 46.90
C GLN A 6 1.02 55.61 48.23
N LEU A 7 -0.13 54.95 48.37
CA LEU A 7 -0.85 54.66 49.62
C LEU A 7 -1.49 53.28 49.39
N GLY A 8 -1.11 52.22 50.10
CA GLY A 8 -1.59 51.87 51.46
C GLY A 8 -3.02 51.34 51.34
N GLY A 9 -3.42 50.12 51.70
CA GLY A 9 -2.98 49.13 52.68
C GLY A 9 -4.28 48.42 53.12
N GLY A 10 -4.29 47.09 53.19
CA GLY A 10 -5.52 46.35 53.55
C GLY A 10 -5.31 44.84 53.54
N SER A 11 -4.95 44.31 54.70
CA SER A 11 -4.89 42.87 55.00
C SER A 11 -6.27 42.23 54.95
N CYS A 12 -6.37 40.99 54.46
CA CYS A 12 -7.24 39.96 55.04
C CYS A 12 -6.96 38.58 54.39
N SER A 13 -6.36 37.70 55.19
CA SER A 13 -6.72 36.30 55.42
C SER A 13 -7.09 35.42 54.21
N VAL A 14 -6.18 34.50 53.88
CA VAL A 14 -6.42 33.34 53.03
C VAL A 14 -7.01 32.20 53.87
N PRO A 15 -8.16 31.60 53.52
CA PRO A 15 -8.49 30.24 53.94
C PRO A 15 -8.07 29.24 52.86
N ALA A 16 -7.53 28.11 53.33
CA ALA A 16 -7.10 26.98 52.52
C ALA A 16 -8.28 26.20 51.90
N GLU A 17 -7.97 25.61 50.75
CA GLU A 17 -8.46 24.31 50.26
C GLU A 17 -9.87 24.22 49.63
N VAL A 18 -9.88 24.12 48.29
CA VAL A 18 -10.73 23.16 47.56
C VAL A 18 -9.92 22.59 46.40
N GLN A 19 -9.47 21.34 46.56
CA GLN A 19 -9.03 20.50 45.44
C GLN A 19 -10.16 20.35 44.42
N ARG A 20 -9.91 20.68 43.15
CA ARG A 20 -10.77 20.23 42.04
C ARG A 20 -9.93 19.49 41.01
N GLY A 21 -10.21 18.19 40.96
CA GLY A 21 -9.45 17.18 40.23
C GLY A 21 -9.60 17.21 38.71
N THR A 22 -8.55 16.64 38.15
CA THR A 22 -8.23 16.36 36.75
C THR A 22 -9.06 15.21 36.18
N VAL A 23 -10.28 15.42 35.65
CA VAL A 23 -10.94 14.39 34.81
C VAL A 23 -11.87 15.05 33.79
N LYS A 24 -11.44 15.30 32.55
CA LYS A 24 -12.38 15.40 31.39
C LYS A 24 -11.79 15.31 29.98
N THR A 25 -10.48 15.11 29.78
CA THR A 25 -9.89 14.92 28.44
C THR A 25 -9.54 13.47 28.08
N LYS A 26 -9.46 12.55 29.06
CA LYS A 26 -9.16 11.12 28.83
C LYS A 26 -10.35 10.31 28.27
N ASN A 27 -11.58 10.76 28.49
CA ASN A 27 -12.79 10.01 28.09
C ASN A 27 -13.19 10.24 26.63
N LEU A 28 -12.80 11.37 26.02
CA LEU A 28 -13.09 11.65 24.61
C LEU A 28 -12.19 10.82 23.67
N TRP A 29 -10.94 10.56 24.07
CA TRP A 29 -10.00 9.68 23.36
C TRP A 29 -10.39 8.20 23.46
N ARG A 30 -10.90 7.73 24.61
CA ARG A 30 -11.39 6.35 24.76
C ARG A 30 -12.67 6.10 23.95
N SER A 31 -13.55 7.09 23.84
CA SER A 31 -14.76 6.98 23.03
C SER A 31 -14.44 6.91 21.54
N ARG A 32 -13.56 7.79 21.02
CA ARG A 32 -13.11 7.74 19.60
C ARG A 32 -12.39 6.45 19.21
N ARG A 33 -11.65 5.82 20.14
CA ARG A 33 -11.06 4.48 19.92
C ARG A 33 -12.12 3.41 19.67
N ARG A 34 -13.25 3.46 20.36
CA ARG A 34 -14.35 2.49 20.16
C ARG A 34 -15.05 2.68 18.82
N TRP A 35 -15.23 3.90 18.32
CA TRP A 35 -15.81 4.16 17.00
C TRP A 35 -14.85 3.79 15.86
N ALA A 36 -13.55 4.08 16.02
CA ALA A 36 -12.53 3.65 15.04
C ALA A 36 -12.35 2.13 15.03
N GLN A 37 -12.41 1.46 16.20
CA GLN A 37 -12.45 0.00 16.27
C GLN A 37 -13.75 -0.58 15.71
N ALA A 38 -14.92 0.03 15.93
CA ALA A 38 -16.19 -0.45 15.39
C ALA A 38 -16.26 -0.31 13.87
N ALA A 39 -15.84 0.82 13.31
CA ALA A 39 -15.75 1.00 11.86
C ALA A 39 -14.66 0.10 11.24
N ALA A 40 -13.53 -0.10 11.93
CA ALA A 40 -12.53 -1.07 11.52
C ALA A 40 -13.02 -2.53 11.65
N MET A 41 -13.93 -2.84 12.59
CA MET A 41 -14.55 -4.15 12.75
C MET A 41 -15.64 -4.42 11.71
N GLU A 42 -16.47 -3.44 11.32
CA GLU A 42 -17.42 -3.60 10.20
C GLU A 42 -16.68 -3.75 8.86
N ILE A 43 -15.56 -3.05 8.68
CA ILE A 43 -14.66 -3.24 7.53
C ILE A 43 -13.96 -4.62 7.61
N PHE A 44 -13.60 -5.11 8.81
CA PHE A 44 -13.02 -6.44 9.02
C PHE A 44 -14.03 -7.58 8.77
N GLU A 45 -15.28 -7.44 9.18
CA GLU A 45 -16.34 -8.43 8.93
C GLU A 45 -16.56 -8.64 7.41
N CYS A 46 -16.42 -7.57 6.62
CA CYS A 46 -16.52 -7.66 5.16
C CYS A 46 -15.33 -8.43 4.54
N VAL A 47 -14.13 -8.30 5.13
CA VAL A 47 -12.91 -9.01 4.69
C VAL A 47 -12.90 -10.48 5.16
N ASP A 48 -13.34 -10.77 6.39
CA ASP A 48 -13.40 -12.13 6.95
C ASP A 48 -14.56 -12.97 6.36
N CYS A 49 -15.68 -12.34 5.97
CA CYS A 49 -16.78 -13.02 5.27
C CYS A 49 -16.34 -13.56 3.89
N PHE A 50 -15.30 -13.00 3.28
CA PHE A 50 -14.75 -13.47 2.01
C PHE A 50 -13.83 -14.69 2.19
N GLN A 51 -13.12 -14.80 3.33
CA GLN A 51 -12.20 -15.92 3.62
C GLN A 51 -12.92 -17.19 4.12
N SER A 52 -14.18 -17.07 4.55
CA SER A 52 -14.91 -18.15 5.23
C SER A 52 -15.96 -18.87 4.37
N ARG A 53 -15.96 -18.71 3.04
CA ARG A 53 -16.78 -19.58 2.17
C ARG A 53 -16.23 -21.02 2.17
N PRO A 54 -16.99 -22.03 2.62
CA PRO A 54 -16.58 -23.41 2.42
C PRO A 54 -16.54 -23.68 0.91
N ARG A 55 -15.44 -24.28 0.43
CA ARG A 55 -15.37 -24.85 -0.92
C ARG A 55 -16.54 -25.81 -1.10
N VAL A 56 -17.57 -25.40 -1.85
CA VAL A 56 -18.56 -26.34 -2.37
C VAL A 56 -17.82 -27.27 -3.30
N ARG A 57 -17.63 -28.53 -2.88
CA ARG A 57 -17.16 -29.61 -3.74
C ARG A 57 -18.20 -29.80 -4.84
N VAL A 58 -17.96 -29.21 -6.00
CA VAL A 58 -18.61 -29.66 -7.24
C VAL A 58 -18.11 -31.07 -7.48
N ARG A 59 -19.01 -32.05 -7.36
CA ARG A 59 -18.74 -33.43 -7.76
C ARG A 59 -18.54 -33.44 -9.28
N GLN A 60 -17.33 -33.76 -9.73
CA GLN A 60 -17.10 -34.09 -11.14
C GLN A 60 -17.83 -35.42 -11.47
N PRO A 61 -18.49 -35.54 -12.63
CA PRO A 61 -18.91 -36.84 -13.13
C PRO A 61 -17.67 -37.63 -13.61
N ARG A 62 -17.68 -38.94 -13.36
CA ARG A 62 -16.63 -39.90 -13.76
C ARG A 62 -16.56 -40.01 -15.30
N PRO A 63 -15.38 -40.25 -15.88
CA PRO A 63 -15.30 -40.72 -17.27
C PRO A 63 -15.71 -42.20 -17.37
N PRO A 64 -16.44 -42.63 -18.41
CA PRO A 64 -16.64 -44.05 -18.67
C PRO A 64 -15.38 -44.70 -19.26
N SER A 65 -15.22 -45.98 -18.89
CA SER A 65 -14.12 -46.89 -19.19
C SER A 65 -14.06 -47.36 -20.66
N GLU A 66 -12.85 -47.73 -21.07
CA GLU A 66 -12.42 -48.31 -22.35
C GLU A 66 -13.33 -49.40 -22.94
N SER A 67 -13.37 -49.43 -24.27
CA SER A 67 -13.78 -50.59 -25.08
C SER A 67 -12.62 -50.94 -26.05
N PRO A 68 -12.33 -52.22 -26.30
CA PRO A 68 -11.10 -52.66 -26.99
C PRO A 68 -11.16 -52.47 -28.52
N PRO A 69 -10.02 -52.44 -29.22
CA PRO A 69 -9.99 -52.25 -30.67
C PRO A 69 -10.28 -53.56 -31.42
N PRO A 70 -10.92 -53.51 -32.60
CA PRO A 70 -11.07 -54.69 -33.47
C PRO A 70 -9.80 -54.96 -34.31
N PRO A 71 -9.58 -56.22 -34.76
CA PRO A 71 -8.34 -56.68 -35.37
C PRO A 71 -8.30 -56.56 -36.91
N TYR A 72 -7.16 -56.09 -37.41
CA TYR A 72 -6.44 -56.36 -38.67
C TYR A 72 -7.13 -56.72 -40.00
N SER A 73 -6.69 -55.97 -41.04
CA SER A 73 -6.18 -56.42 -42.36
C SER A 73 -7.01 -56.04 -43.60
N ARG A 74 -6.40 -55.25 -44.51
CA ARG A 74 -5.89 -55.65 -45.85
C ARG A 74 -5.99 -54.55 -46.91
N PHE A 75 -4.82 -54.23 -47.50
CA PHE A 75 -4.56 -53.74 -48.88
C PHE A 75 -5.15 -52.36 -49.27
N SER A 76 -4.51 -51.51 -50.09
CA SER A 76 -3.23 -51.54 -50.80
C SER A 76 -3.01 -50.16 -51.44
N SER A 77 -1.73 -49.82 -51.65
CA SER A 77 -1.22 -49.15 -52.87
C SER A 77 -1.64 -47.69 -53.11
N ASP A 78 -0.70 -46.75 -52.99
CA ASP A 78 0.12 -46.26 -54.13
C ASP A 78 -0.42 -44.85 -54.51
N LEU A 79 0.32 -43.74 -54.61
CA LEU A 79 1.62 -43.52 -55.22
C LEU A 79 2.00 -42.01 -55.07
N LEU A 80 3.29 -41.74 -54.88
CA LEU A 80 4.08 -40.56 -55.33
C LEU A 80 4.19 -39.28 -54.45
N ARG A 81 5.38 -39.11 -53.85
CA ARG A 81 6.17 -37.85 -53.78
C ARG A 81 7.06 -37.77 -55.04
N PRO A 82 7.49 -36.58 -55.53
CA PRO A 82 8.68 -35.84 -55.02
C PRO A 82 8.45 -34.30 -54.91
N GLU A 83 9.05 -33.57 -53.95
CA GLU A 83 10.20 -32.61 -54.10
C GLU A 83 9.94 -31.55 -55.20
N ASP A 84 10.00 -30.22 -55.04
CA ASP A 84 10.80 -29.29 -54.23
C ASP A 84 10.07 -27.91 -54.17
N ASP A 85 10.66 -26.94 -53.44
CA ASP A 85 10.43 -25.47 -53.41
C ASP A 85 9.88 -24.88 -52.09
N ALA A 86 10.81 -24.30 -51.32
CA ALA A 86 10.59 -23.26 -50.29
C ALA A 86 11.04 -21.89 -50.89
N PRO A 87 10.96 -20.72 -50.20
CA PRO A 87 10.41 -20.38 -48.87
C PRO A 87 9.50 -19.12 -48.90
N SER A 88 9.08 -18.59 -47.72
CA SER A 88 8.48 -17.26 -47.40
C SER A 88 7.17 -17.42 -46.59
N GLU A 89 6.89 -16.87 -45.39
CA GLU A 89 7.50 -15.89 -44.50
C GLU A 89 7.08 -16.12 -43.04
N ASP A 90 7.96 -15.65 -42.14
CA ASP A 90 7.90 -15.40 -40.70
C ASP A 90 6.63 -15.66 -39.87
N SER A 91 6.79 -16.57 -38.91
CA SER A 91 6.06 -16.60 -37.64
C SER A 91 6.96 -15.99 -36.55
N PRO A 92 6.48 -15.07 -35.69
CA PRO A 92 7.28 -14.61 -34.56
C PRO A 92 7.37 -15.73 -33.52
N LEU A 93 8.59 -16.21 -33.30
CA LEU A 93 8.95 -17.13 -32.23
C LEU A 93 8.65 -16.51 -30.87
N GLU A 94 7.84 -17.20 -30.07
CA GLU A 94 7.76 -17.03 -28.63
C GLU A 94 9.16 -17.14 -28.02
N SER A 95 9.66 -16.03 -27.51
CA SER A 95 10.84 -16.02 -26.65
C SER A 95 10.41 -16.47 -25.26
N GLN A 96 10.60 -17.76 -24.98
CA GLN A 96 10.64 -18.28 -23.63
C GLN A 96 11.88 -17.73 -22.93
N GLU A 97 11.67 -16.80 -21.98
CA GLU A 97 12.60 -16.62 -20.88
C GLU A 97 11.91 -16.94 -19.55
N THR A 98 12.48 -17.94 -18.90
CA THR A 98 12.11 -18.56 -17.63
C THR A 98 12.22 -17.53 -16.50
N GLY A 99 11.09 -17.02 -16.00
CA GLY A 99 11.10 -15.92 -15.04
C GLY A 99 9.87 -15.80 -14.15
N GLY A 100 9.37 -16.90 -13.58
CA GLY A 100 8.43 -16.87 -12.44
C GLY A 100 7.17 -16.03 -12.66
N THR A 101 6.30 -16.46 -13.57
CA THR A 101 4.98 -15.86 -13.76
C THR A 101 4.14 -16.12 -12.51
N THR A 102 3.90 -15.08 -11.70
CA THR A 102 2.76 -15.08 -10.78
C THR A 102 1.51 -15.21 -11.65
N GLN A 103 0.96 -16.41 -11.76
CA GLN A 103 -0.25 -16.68 -12.54
C GLN A 103 -1.42 -15.98 -11.83
N PHE A 104 -1.68 -14.73 -12.20
CA PHE A 104 -2.93 -14.08 -11.87
C PHE A 104 -4.05 -14.79 -12.63
N PRO A 105 -5.25 -14.95 -12.05
CA PRO A 105 -6.40 -15.45 -12.80
C PRO A 105 -6.54 -14.63 -14.08
N THR A 106 -6.58 -15.34 -15.20
CA THR A 106 -6.63 -14.80 -16.56
C THR A 106 -7.69 -13.70 -16.65
N GLY A 107 -7.23 -12.45 -16.75
CA GLY A 107 -8.09 -11.27 -16.96
C GLY A 107 -8.15 -10.22 -15.83
N SER A 108 -7.55 -10.46 -14.65
CA SER A 108 -7.55 -9.44 -13.61
C SER A 108 -6.47 -8.38 -13.86
N VAL A 109 -6.88 -7.14 -14.14
CA VAL A 109 -5.98 -5.99 -14.29
C VAL A 109 -5.62 -5.47 -12.89
N PRO A 110 -4.34 -5.22 -12.58
CA PRO A 110 -3.97 -4.63 -11.31
C PRO A 110 -4.48 -3.19 -11.21
N TRP A 111 -5.01 -2.82 -10.05
CA TRP A 111 -5.44 -1.45 -9.78
C TRP A 111 -4.31 -0.60 -9.19
N CYS A 112 -3.28 -1.23 -8.62
CA CYS A 112 -2.03 -0.59 -8.28
C CYS A 112 -0.83 -1.53 -8.37
N GLN A 113 0.37 -0.95 -8.30
CA GLN A 113 1.62 -1.67 -8.07
C GLN A 113 2.29 -1.11 -6.82
N VAL A 114 2.83 -1.99 -5.98
CA VAL A 114 3.53 -1.62 -4.75
C VAL A 114 5.01 -1.89 -4.92
N ALA A 115 5.80 -0.94 -4.47
CA ALA A 115 7.23 -0.93 -4.67
C ALA A 115 7.92 -0.61 -3.34
N TYR A 116 8.78 -1.52 -2.87
CA TYR A 116 9.48 -1.36 -1.59
C TYR A 116 10.87 -0.75 -1.78
N TRP A 117 11.25 0.13 -0.86
CA TRP A 117 12.50 0.89 -0.90
C TRP A 117 13.20 0.90 0.46
N GLU A 118 14.52 0.90 0.41
CA GLU A 118 15.38 1.09 1.58
C GLU A 118 16.36 2.22 1.35
N GLY A 119 16.08 3.36 1.98
CA GLY A 119 16.74 4.61 1.62
C GLY A 119 16.51 4.95 0.15
N ARG A 120 17.58 4.86 -0.66
CA ARG A 120 17.57 5.16 -2.10
C ARG A 120 17.48 3.91 -2.98
N GLU A 121 17.54 2.72 -2.41
CA GLU A 121 17.62 1.47 -3.17
C GLU A 121 16.28 0.76 -3.26
N ARG A 122 15.91 0.36 -4.47
CA ARG A 122 14.71 -0.46 -4.72
C ARG A 122 15.01 -1.88 -4.25
N VAL A 123 14.15 -2.42 -3.39
CA VAL A 123 14.30 -3.78 -2.85
C VAL A 123 13.20 -4.67 -3.40
N GLY A 124 13.61 -5.66 -4.20
CA GLY A 124 12.70 -6.58 -4.87
C GLY A 124 12.01 -5.99 -6.12
N ARG A 125 11.07 -6.77 -6.67
CA ARG A 125 10.30 -6.40 -7.87
C ARG A 125 9.07 -5.57 -7.49
N LEU A 126 8.48 -4.90 -8.49
CA LEU A 126 7.14 -4.32 -8.36
C LEU A 126 6.13 -5.43 -8.09
N TYR A 127 5.27 -5.22 -7.09
CA TYR A 127 4.21 -6.15 -6.72
C TYR A 127 2.86 -5.65 -7.25
N PRO A 128 2.30 -6.23 -8.33
CA PRO A 128 1.00 -5.84 -8.85
C PRO A 128 -0.12 -6.33 -7.92
N VAL A 129 -1.14 -5.49 -7.71
CA VAL A 129 -2.27 -5.75 -6.82
C VAL A 129 -3.54 -5.84 -7.64
N CYS A 130 -4.07 -7.06 -7.75
CA CYS A 130 -5.30 -7.37 -8.48
C CYS A 130 -6.50 -7.54 -7.54
N SER A 131 -6.27 -8.08 -6.33
CA SER A 131 -7.29 -8.23 -5.29
C SER A 131 -7.68 -6.88 -4.71
N SER A 132 -8.91 -6.72 -4.21
CA SER A 132 -9.36 -5.46 -3.58
C SER A 132 -8.52 -5.03 -2.38
N SER A 133 -7.82 -5.96 -1.73
CA SER A 133 -6.93 -5.69 -0.59
C SER A 133 -5.60 -6.44 -0.69
N LEU A 134 -4.55 -5.85 -0.12
CA LEU A 134 -3.22 -6.42 0.05
C LEU A 134 -2.72 -6.15 1.48
N ASN A 135 -2.25 -7.19 2.16
CA ASN A 135 -1.46 -7.03 3.38
C ASN A 135 0.01 -6.83 3.00
N ILE A 136 0.68 -5.86 3.63
CA ILE A 136 2.12 -5.63 3.50
C ILE A 136 2.73 -5.76 4.89
N MET A 137 3.64 -6.69 5.09
CA MET A 137 4.13 -7.13 6.40
C MET A 137 5.65 -7.06 6.49
N GLY A 138 6.19 -6.87 7.69
CA GLY A 138 7.63 -6.82 7.94
C GLY A 138 8.28 -8.18 7.78
N ASP A 139 8.22 -8.98 8.84
CA ASP A 139 8.68 -10.38 8.86
C ASP A 139 7.62 -11.18 9.62
N THR A 140 6.69 -11.79 8.89
CA THR A 140 5.61 -12.58 9.49
C THR A 140 5.56 -13.94 8.80
N PRO A 141 6.06 -15.01 9.46
CA PRO A 141 5.99 -16.35 8.91
C PRO A 141 4.51 -16.72 8.72
N HIS A 142 4.15 -17.20 7.53
CA HIS A 142 2.78 -17.56 7.14
C HIS A 142 1.78 -16.41 6.94
N GLY A 143 2.26 -15.17 6.84
CA GLY A 143 1.39 -14.06 6.43
C GLY A 143 0.91 -14.19 4.98
N ASP A 144 -0.37 -13.91 4.74
CA ASP A 144 -0.90 -13.75 3.39
C ASP A 144 -0.64 -12.31 2.89
N GLY A 145 -0.03 -12.16 1.72
CA GLY A 145 0.31 -10.87 1.10
C GLY A 145 1.80 -10.66 0.82
N LEU A 146 2.23 -9.41 0.87
CA LEU A 146 3.60 -9.00 0.57
C LEU A 146 4.47 -8.98 1.83
N SER A 147 5.45 -9.89 1.90
CA SER A 147 6.48 -9.92 2.96
C SER A 147 7.71 -9.09 2.56
N LEU A 148 7.97 -8.01 3.29
CA LEU A 148 9.12 -7.12 3.05
C LEU A 148 10.44 -7.81 3.40
N ALA A 149 10.47 -8.67 4.43
CA ALA A 149 11.63 -9.49 4.76
C ALA A 149 11.98 -10.47 3.64
N SER A 150 10.98 -11.06 2.98
CA SER A 150 11.20 -11.96 1.85
C SER A 150 11.74 -11.22 0.62
N LEU A 151 11.25 -10.00 0.33
CA LEU A 151 11.83 -9.15 -0.73
C LEU A 151 13.29 -8.80 -0.40
N ALA A 152 13.55 -8.42 0.84
CA ALA A 152 14.87 -8.05 1.32
C ALA A 152 15.88 -9.19 1.32
N ALA A 153 15.45 -10.43 1.56
CA ALA A 153 16.30 -11.62 1.52
C ALA A 153 16.90 -11.87 0.13
N HIS A 154 16.30 -11.33 -0.91
CA HIS A 154 16.79 -11.40 -2.29
C HIS A 154 17.60 -10.16 -2.72
N SER A 155 17.81 -9.19 -1.82
CA SER A 155 18.68 -8.06 -2.11
C SER A 155 20.15 -8.46 -2.05
N HIS A 156 20.95 -7.95 -2.98
CA HIS A 156 22.41 -8.11 -2.99
C HIS A 156 23.14 -7.07 -2.13
N THR A 157 22.42 -6.05 -1.63
CA THR A 157 23.00 -4.98 -0.82
C THR A 157 22.82 -5.23 0.67
N SER A 158 23.88 -4.95 1.45
CA SER A 158 23.83 -5.12 2.90
C SER A 158 23.05 -3.96 3.53
N PRO A 159 21.97 -4.22 4.29
CA PRO A 159 21.15 -3.14 4.82
C PRO A 159 21.90 -2.42 5.94
N SER A 160 21.76 -1.09 5.98
CA SER A 160 22.30 -0.27 7.07
C SER A 160 21.66 -0.64 8.42
N GLU A 161 22.31 -0.27 9.53
CA GLU A 161 21.78 -0.56 10.87
C GLU A 161 20.41 0.11 11.12
N GLN A 162 20.19 1.30 10.55
CA GLN A 162 18.89 1.99 10.65
C GLN A 162 17.78 1.25 9.91
N VAL A 163 18.10 0.63 8.76
CA VAL A 163 17.18 -0.21 7.99
C VAL A 163 16.81 -1.44 8.80
N LYS A 164 17.81 -2.18 9.31
CA LYS A 164 17.58 -3.39 10.14
C LYS A 164 16.65 -3.10 11.33
N ARG A 165 16.97 -2.06 12.11
CA ARG A 165 16.15 -1.62 13.25
C ARG A 165 14.74 -1.16 12.87
N THR A 166 14.54 -0.70 11.64
CA THR A 166 13.20 -0.30 11.16
C THR A 166 12.41 -1.52 10.73
N ARG A 167 13.01 -2.45 9.96
CA ARG A 167 12.39 -3.73 9.56
C ARG A 167 11.82 -4.49 10.75
N GLU A 168 12.60 -4.61 11.83
CA GLU A 168 12.18 -5.25 13.10
C GLU A 168 10.90 -4.65 13.70
N LYS A 169 10.61 -3.38 13.42
CA LYS A 169 9.47 -2.65 13.99
C LYS A 169 8.25 -2.61 13.08
N ILE A 170 8.38 -3.03 11.82
CA ILE A 170 7.24 -3.03 10.89
C ILE A 170 6.17 -4.01 11.37
N GLY A 171 6.56 -5.19 11.87
CA GLY A 171 5.63 -6.19 12.40
C GLY A 171 4.56 -6.57 11.37
N LEU A 172 3.28 -6.47 11.75
CA LEU A 172 2.13 -6.73 10.88
C LEU A 172 1.96 -5.72 9.72
N GLY A 173 2.74 -4.63 9.74
CA GLY A 173 2.83 -3.63 8.69
C GLY A 173 1.51 -2.90 8.44
N LEU A 174 0.98 -2.97 7.23
CA LEU A 174 -0.25 -2.27 6.86
C LEU A 174 -1.15 -3.11 5.97
N VAL A 175 -2.44 -2.75 5.93
CA VAL A 175 -3.38 -3.25 4.92
C VAL A 175 -3.67 -2.11 3.96
N LEU A 176 -3.44 -2.37 2.68
CA LEU A 176 -3.78 -1.49 1.58
C LEU A 176 -5.03 -2.04 0.91
N TYR A 177 -6.07 -1.24 0.73
CA TYR A 177 -7.26 -1.72 0.03
C TYR A 177 -7.96 -0.62 -0.77
N GLN A 178 -8.61 -1.03 -1.86
CA GLN A 178 -9.43 -0.21 -2.72
C GLN A 178 -10.90 -0.49 -2.44
N ASP A 179 -11.67 0.57 -2.25
CA ASP A 179 -13.13 0.53 -2.18
C ASP A 179 -13.70 1.62 -3.09
N GLY A 180 -14.28 1.18 -4.21
CA GLY A 180 -14.73 2.07 -5.30
C GLY A 180 -13.62 3.02 -5.78
N ASP A 181 -13.92 4.33 -5.72
CA ASP A 181 -13.02 5.41 -6.13
C ASP A 181 -12.03 5.85 -5.05
N ARG A 182 -11.85 5.06 -3.97
CA ARG A 182 -10.99 5.41 -2.86
C ARG A 182 -10.02 4.31 -2.51
N VAL A 183 -8.83 4.72 -2.12
CA VAL A 183 -7.77 3.83 -1.63
C VAL A 183 -7.47 4.17 -0.18
N TRP A 184 -7.38 3.14 0.64
CA TRP A 184 -7.26 3.24 2.09
C TRP A 184 -6.02 2.50 2.57
N VAL A 185 -5.44 3.01 3.66
CA VAL A 185 -4.37 2.34 4.40
C VAL A 185 -4.79 2.21 5.86
N TYR A 186 -4.79 0.97 6.35
CA TYR A 186 -4.92 0.65 7.76
C TYR A 186 -3.57 0.28 8.36
N ASN A 187 -3.13 1.03 9.37
CA ASN A 187 -1.86 0.80 10.05
C ASN A 187 -1.99 -0.30 11.11
N ARG A 188 -1.38 -1.46 10.86
CA ARG A 188 -1.30 -2.58 11.81
C ARG A 188 0.06 -2.68 12.51
N ALA A 189 1.02 -1.85 12.14
CA ALA A 189 2.33 -1.82 12.76
C ALA A 189 2.25 -1.14 14.13
N ASP A 190 3.18 -1.47 15.02
CA ASP A 190 3.34 -0.80 16.33
C ASP A 190 4.04 0.57 16.21
N VAL A 191 4.42 0.95 14.99
CA VAL A 191 5.04 2.24 14.66
C VAL A 191 4.10 3.11 13.81
N PRO A 192 4.22 4.45 13.89
CA PRO A 192 3.48 5.31 12.99
C PRO A 192 3.92 5.12 11.53
N LEU A 193 2.97 5.28 10.62
CA LEU A 193 3.23 5.49 9.20
C LEU A 193 3.23 6.98 8.90
N PHE A 194 3.98 7.37 7.87
CA PHE A 194 4.02 8.73 7.36
C PHE A 194 3.67 8.69 5.90
N VAL A 195 2.64 9.43 5.49
CA VAL A 195 2.01 9.30 4.17
C VAL A 195 2.02 10.63 3.44
N THR A 196 2.42 10.63 2.17
CA THR A 196 2.16 11.72 1.22
C THR A 196 1.34 11.21 0.08
N SER A 197 0.33 11.97 -0.31
CA SER A 197 -0.51 11.65 -1.46
C SER A 197 -0.90 12.91 -2.23
N PRO A 198 -0.93 12.85 -3.57
CA PRO A 198 -1.40 13.95 -4.42
C PRO A 198 -2.85 14.37 -4.19
N THR A 199 -3.68 13.50 -3.58
CA THR A 199 -5.11 13.78 -3.37
C THR A 199 -5.49 14.04 -1.92
N LEU A 200 -4.52 13.97 -1.02
CA LEU A 200 -4.67 14.31 0.39
C LEU A 200 -4.41 15.82 0.55
N ASP A 201 -5.30 16.52 1.27
CA ASP A 201 -5.19 17.96 1.58
C ASP A 201 -5.05 18.95 0.40
N GLY A 202 -5.98 18.92 -0.56
CA GLY A 202 -6.03 19.94 -1.63
C GLY A 202 -4.99 19.75 -2.75
N GLY A 203 -4.13 18.73 -2.62
CA GLY A 203 -3.18 18.30 -3.63
C GLY A 203 -2.09 19.32 -3.98
N LEU A 204 -1.42 19.08 -5.10
CA LEU A 204 -0.26 19.84 -5.60
C LEU A 204 -0.59 21.25 -6.10
N HIS A 205 -1.84 21.68 -5.97
CA HIS A 205 -2.38 22.88 -6.62
C HIS A 205 -2.59 24.02 -5.63
N THR A 206 -2.79 23.69 -4.36
CA THR A 206 -3.16 24.67 -3.33
C THR A 206 -1.98 25.06 -2.43
N ARG A 207 -0.84 24.36 -2.55
CA ARG A 207 0.32 24.54 -1.68
C ARG A 207 1.62 24.42 -2.45
N SER A 208 2.63 25.14 -1.96
CA SER A 208 4.00 25.13 -2.47
C SER A 208 4.85 23.95 -1.97
N HIS A 209 4.33 23.10 -1.08
CA HIS A 209 5.05 21.94 -0.52
C HIS A 209 4.09 20.79 -0.22
N PHE A 210 4.59 19.56 -0.29
CA PHE A 210 3.86 18.36 0.10
C PHE A 210 3.63 18.31 1.62
N ILE A 211 2.50 17.75 2.03
CA ILE A 211 2.19 17.47 3.43
C ILE A 211 2.41 16.00 3.73
N VAL A 212 3.19 15.73 4.77
CA VAL A 212 3.39 14.38 5.29
C VAL A 212 2.46 14.13 6.47
N HIS A 213 1.49 13.26 6.28
CA HIS A 213 0.50 12.88 7.27
C HIS A 213 1.01 11.76 8.16
N LYS A 214 1.00 11.98 9.47
CA LYS A 214 1.30 10.93 10.44
C LYS A 214 0.05 10.09 10.72
N LEU A 215 0.12 8.80 10.42
CA LEU A 215 -0.91 7.80 10.71
C LEU A 215 -0.46 6.93 11.90
N PRO A 216 -1.06 7.09 13.10
CA PRO A 216 -0.69 6.29 14.27
C PRO A 216 -1.05 4.80 14.12
N PRO A 217 -0.44 3.90 14.92
CA PRO A 217 -0.87 2.50 15.04
C PRO A 217 -2.38 2.35 15.27
N GLY A 218 -3.01 1.36 14.62
CA GLY A 218 -4.43 1.05 14.75
C GLY A 218 -5.38 2.08 14.14
N HIS A 219 -4.88 3.00 13.30
CA HIS A 219 -5.70 3.98 12.60
C HIS A 219 -5.74 3.70 11.10
N ILE A 220 -6.79 4.23 10.47
CA ILE A 220 -7.03 4.13 9.04
C ILE A 220 -7.21 5.52 8.43
N ILE A 221 -6.79 5.69 7.17
CA ILE A 221 -6.96 6.92 6.41
C ILE A 221 -7.22 6.60 4.93
N THR A 222 -8.05 7.42 4.28
CA THR A 222 -8.13 7.45 2.81
C THR A 222 -6.86 8.10 2.28
N ILE A 223 -6.02 7.33 1.60
CA ILE A 223 -4.77 7.84 1.04
C ILE A 223 -4.94 8.34 -0.39
N PHE A 224 -5.98 7.91 -1.11
CA PHE A 224 -6.21 8.40 -2.47
C PHE A 224 -7.69 8.47 -2.84
N ASP A 225 -8.07 9.45 -3.65
CA ASP A 225 -9.41 9.61 -4.20
C ASP A 225 -9.32 9.87 -5.72
N TYR A 226 -9.81 8.92 -6.52
CA TYR A 226 -9.73 8.98 -7.98
C TYR A 226 -10.50 10.17 -8.57
N ASN A 227 -11.60 10.59 -7.92
CA ASN A 227 -12.36 11.75 -8.38
C ASN A 227 -11.56 13.05 -8.19
N LYS A 228 -10.86 13.18 -7.06
CA LYS A 228 -9.94 14.31 -6.84
C LYS A 228 -8.78 14.27 -7.82
N ALA A 229 -8.17 13.11 -8.05
CA ALA A 229 -7.08 12.97 -9.00
C ALA A 229 -7.47 13.48 -10.40
N ARG A 230 -8.65 13.08 -10.89
CA ARG A 230 -9.18 13.55 -12.19
C ARG A 230 -9.47 15.06 -12.22
N LEU A 231 -9.92 15.64 -11.11
CA LEU A 231 -10.11 17.09 -11.01
C LEU A 231 -8.76 17.81 -11.05
N TYR A 232 -7.79 17.29 -10.32
CA TYR A 232 -6.44 17.83 -10.14
C TYR A 232 -5.60 17.79 -11.40
N GLN A 233 -5.77 16.76 -12.25
CA GLN A 233 -5.16 16.69 -13.58
C GLN A 233 -5.55 17.87 -14.49
N LYS A 234 -6.68 18.53 -14.23
CA LYS A 234 -7.14 19.70 -14.99
C LYS A 234 -6.62 21.02 -14.44
N LEU A 235 -5.99 21.00 -13.26
CA LEU A 235 -5.47 22.18 -12.60
C LEU A 235 -3.97 22.29 -12.84
N PRO A 236 -3.44 23.51 -13.01
CA PRO A 236 -1.99 23.70 -13.02
C PRO A 236 -1.40 23.25 -11.69
N ILE A 237 -0.21 22.65 -11.75
CA ILE A 237 0.59 22.37 -10.56
C ILE A 237 1.08 23.73 -10.01
N HIS A 238 1.16 23.85 -8.68
CA HIS A 238 1.68 25.06 -8.05
C HIS A 238 3.11 25.37 -8.57
N PRO A 239 3.42 26.60 -8.99
CA PRO A 239 4.69 26.93 -9.66
C PRO A 239 5.94 26.50 -8.89
N ASP A 240 5.94 26.66 -7.57
CA ASP A 240 7.07 26.31 -6.71
C ASP A 240 7.44 24.81 -6.78
N LEU A 241 6.45 23.95 -6.99
CA LEU A 241 6.64 22.50 -7.07
C LEU A 241 7.22 22.04 -8.41
N LEU A 242 7.24 22.89 -9.44
CA LEU A 242 7.83 22.56 -10.75
C LEU A 242 9.36 22.37 -10.67
N HIS A 243 10.01 22.95 -9.66
CA HIS A 243 11.45 22.83 -9.44
C HIS A 243 11.85 21.52 -8.75
N GLU A 244 10.89 20.80 -8.15
CA GLU A 244 11.13 19.52 -7.46
C GLU A 244 11.12 18.30 -8.40
N GLY A 245 11.18 18.55 -9.71
CA GLY A 245 11.18 17.52 -10.74
C GLY A 245 9.78 16.99 -11.07
N PRO A 246 9.69 15.95 -11.91
CA PRO A 246 8.41 15.39 -12.30
C PRO A 246 7.72 14.74 -11.09
N ILE A 247 6.54 15.26 -10.74
CA ILE A 247 5.70 14.71 -9.68
C ILE A 247 4.69 13.73 -10.28
N ASP A 248 4.73 12.49 -9.82
CA ASP A 248 3.72 11.50 -10.19
C ASP A 248 2.43 11.74 -9.40
N GLN A 249 1.39 12.20 -10.10
CA GLN A 249 0.07 12.49 -9.53
C GLN A 249 -0.72 11.24 -9.12
N ASN A 250 -0.24 10.05 -9.46
CA ASN A 250 -0.85 8.76 -9.13
C ASN A 250 0.01 7.93 -8.17
N ALA A 251 1.12 8.49 -7.66
CA ALA A 251 1.96 7.81 -6.69
C ALA A 251 1.67 8.29 -5.26
N VAL A 252 1.34 7.35 -4.38
CA VAL A 252 1.30 7.58 -2.93
C VAL A 252 2.58 7.03 -2.31
N ARG A 253 3.17 7.78 -1.39
CA ARG A 253 4.38 7.33 -0.68
C ARG A 253 4.11 7.16 0.80
N VAL A 254 4.60 6.07 1.37
CA VAL A 254 4.37 5.68 2.77
C VAL A 254 5.69 5.25 3.41
N SER A 255 6.14 5.93 4.47
CA SER A 255 7.32 5.53 5.24
C SER A 255 6.93 4.89 6.56
N PHE A 256 7.68 3.87 6.97
CA PHE A 256 7.56 3.22 8.27
C PHE A 256 8.40 3.94 9.33
N ALA A 257 7.79 4.24 10.49
CA ALA A 257 8.43 4.80 11.70
C ALA A 257 9.07 6.20 11.58
N LYS A 258 9.47 6.66 10.39
CA LYS A 258 10.18 7.92 10.16
C LYS A 258 9.41 8.83 9.20
N GLY A 259 9.17 10.07 9.61
CA GLY A 259 8.63 11.12 8.75
C GLY A 259 9.73 11.90 8.04
N TRP A 260 9.32 12.61 6.98
CA TRP A 260 10.17 13.48 6.17
C TRP A 260 9.42 14.76 5.78
N GLY A 261 10.12 15.70 5.16
CA GLY A 261 9.61 16.99 4.71
C GLY A 261 9.89 18.14 5.69
N PRO A 262 9.33 19.34 5.44
CA PRO A 262 9.75 20.59 6.08
C PRO A 262 9.66 20.61 7.62
N ASN A 263 8.76 19.79 8.18
CA ASN A 263 8.53 19.70 9.62
C ASN A 263 9.32 18.56 10.30
N TYR A 264 10.25 17.92 9.57
CA TYR A 264 11.02 16.79 10.03
C TYR A 264 12.51 17.03 9.77
N HIS A 265 13.35 16.24 10.43
CA HIS A 265 14.79 16.30 10.21
C HIS A 265 15.17 15.85 8.79
N ARG A 266 14.52 14.80 8.30
CA ARG A 266 14.67 14.28 6.93
C ARG A 266 13.90 15.18 5.98
N GLN A 267 14.51 15.67 4.92
CA GLN A 267 13.80 16.48 3.94
C GLN A 267 13.18 15.59 2.87
N GLU A 268 13.90 14.56 2.46
CA GLU A 268 13.45 13.62 1.42
C GLU A 268 12.98 12.28 1.99
N ILE A 269 12.02 11.67 1.28
CA ILE A 269 11.59 10.31 1.63
C ILE A 269 12.72 9.29 1.47
N THR A 270 13.66 9.54 0.56
CA THR A 270 14.82 8.65 0.33
C THR A 270 15.80 8.61 1.50
N GLU A 271 15.67 9.51 2.48
CA GLU A 271 16.40 9.46 3.76
C GLU A 271 15.68 8.59 4.80
N CYS A 272 14.46 8.13 4.49
CA CYS A 272 13.73 7.19 5.33
C CYS A 272 14.29 5.77 5.13
N PRO A 273 14.50 5.02 6.23
CA PRO A 273 15.13 3.70 6.17
C PRO A 273 14.29 2.67 5.42
N CYS A 274 12.96 2.67 5.59
CA CYS A 274 12.06 1.71 4.94
C CYS A 274 10.79 2.44 4.50
N TRP A 275 10.48 2.41 3.20
CA TRP A 275 9.30 3.07 2.66
C TRP A 275 8.72 2.34 1.44
N LEU A 276 7.49 2.68 1.11
CA LEU A 276 6.70 2.13 0.02
C LEU A 276 6.31 3.25 -0.93
N GLU A 277 6.29 2.89 -2.20
CA GLU A 277 5.68 3.68 -3.26
C GLU A 277 4.56 2.85 -3.88
N ILE A 278 3.35 3.41 -3.83
CA ILE A 278 2.13 2.79 -4.33
C ILE A 278 1.75 3.54 -5.59
N LEU A 279 1.93 2.87 -6.73
CA LEU A 279 1.66 3.40 -8.07
C LEU A 279 0.24 3.01 -8.45
N LEU A 280 -0.67 3.97 -8.42
CA LEU A 280 -2.08 3.74 -8.72
C LEU A 280 -2.30 3.78 -10.23
N VAL A 281 -3.05 2.80 -10.75
CA VAL A 281 -3.48 2.84 -12.14
C VAL A 281 -4.64 3.84 -12.24
N PRO A 282 -4.56 4.86 -13.12
CA PRO A 282 -5.65 5.80 -13.31
C PRO A 282 -6.95 5.04 -13.64
N ALA A 283 -8.05 5.45 -13.01
CA ALA A 283 -9.37 4.93 -13.35
C ALA A 283 -9.66 5.23 -14.83
N ARG A 284 -10.15 4.22 -15.56
CA ARG A 284 -10.52 4.32 -16.99
C ARG A 284 -11.76 5.18 -17.18
#